data_AF-A0A7S2TMT5-F1
#
_entry.id   AF-A0A7S2TMT5-F1
#
_cell.length_a   1.000
_cell.length_b   1.000
_cell.length_c   1.000
_cell.angle_alpha   90.00
_cell.angle_beta   90.00
_cell.angle_gamma   90.00
#
_symmetry.space_group_name_H-M   'P 1'
#
loop_
_entity.id
_entity.type
_entity.pdbx_description
1 polymer ?
#
loop_
_entity_poly.entity_id
_entity_poly.type
_entity_poly.pdbx_seq_one_letter_code
_entity_poly.pdbx_strand_id
1 'polypeptide(L)'
;MESIWSYTFDKQLVVDPKEKHVLRTQNPSNPTGHKDKMTDLMFDKFDVPAVYVAQDAVLALYAFGRSTGVVIDSGMNMSRVVPVYEGYHLPHAVNYLNLGGKDVTDHMVEMYTASGTFTKNMYSDKNELLKIMNRVKEACSYVSLYFDEDMKKNETKNFVLPDGKSINLKRTFLSSEILFKPSFVGCEQHSLSELIQASIAKCDSDVMKNLYSNILLAGGNTLLPGFGERIQSEVKSLAGEDYGESVKVHAPSERHHSVWVGGSMMSTLSSHKHLWITKAEYEECGPSIIRRKTL
;
A
#
# COMPACT_ATOMS: atom_id res chain seq x y z
N MET A 1 -3.83 6.97 18.85
CA MET A 1 -3.14 5.69 18.64
C MET A 1 -3.25 4.75 19.83
N GLU A 2 -2.94 5.19 21.06
CA GLU A 2 -3.13 4.37 22.28
C GLU A 2 -4.53 3.73 22.35
N SER A 3 -5.59 4.51 22.20
CA SER A 3 -6.97 4.01 22.25
C SER A 3 -7.28 2.94 21.19
N ILE A 4 -6.63 2.99 20.03
CA ILE A 4 -6.79 1.98 18.98
C ILE A 4 -6.14 0.68 19.44
N TRP A 5 -4.91 0.73 19.97
CA TRP A 5 -4.22 -0.44 20.49
C TRP A 5 -4.92 -1.07 21.69
N SER A 6 -5.39 -0.27 22.65
CA SER A 6 -6.21 -0.77 23.76
C SER A 6 -7.46 -1.47 23.25
N TYR A 7 -8.17 -0.86 22.30
CA TYR A 7 -9.33 -1.50 21.67
C TYR A 7 -8.95 -2.81 20.95
N THR A 8 -7.82 -2.85 20.26
CA THR A 8 -7.33 -4.07 19.58
C THR A 8 -7.03 -5.19 20.59
N PHE A 9 -6.28 -4.93 21.66
CA PHE A 9 -5.97 -5.95 22.66
C PHE A 9 -7.20 -6.37 23.47
N ASP A 10 -7.97 -5.40 23.97
CA ASP A 10 -9.04 -5.65 24.95
C ASP A 10 -10.35 -6.13 24.30
N LYS A 11 -10.67 -5.62 23.10
CA LYS A 11 -11.99 -5.83 22.47
C LYS A 11 -11.94 -6.71 21.24
N GLN A 12 -10.89 -6.63 20.42
CA GLN A 12 -10.81 -7.40 19.18
C GLN A 12 -10.12 -8.75 19.40
N LEU A 13 -8.95 -8.75 20.02
CA LEU A 13 -8.16 -9.96 20.25
C LEU A 13 -8.48 -10.64 21.58
N VAL A 14 -8.93 -9.86 22.57
CA VAL A 14 -9.23 -10.33 23.93
C VAL A 14 -8.02 -11.05 24.54
N VAL A 15 -6.87 -10.37 24.54
CA VAL A 15 -5.60 -10.89 25.06
C VAL A 15 -4.97 -9.88 26.03
N ASP A 16 -4.23 -10.37 27.02
CA ASP A 16 -3.36 -9.52 27.83
C ASP A 16 -2.07 -9.23 27.03
N PRO A 17 -1.77 -7.96 26.68
CA PRO A 17 -0.54 -7.61 25.97
C PRO A 17 0.73 -8.00 26.74
N LYS A 18 0.67 -8.14 28.07
CA LYS A 18 1.81 -8.55 28.91
C LYS A 18 2.30 -9.96 28.66
N GLU A 19 1.45 -10.81 28.06
CA GLU A 19 1.78 -12.21 27.76
C GLU A 19 2.15 -12.42 26.29
N LYS A 20 2.19 -11.36 25.47
CA LYS A 20 2.32 -11.46 24.01
C LYS A 20 3.47 -10.63 23.49
N HIS A 21 4.32 -11.24 22.67
CA HIS A 21 5.24 -10.47 21.83
C HIS A 21 4.44 -9.76 20.72
N VAL A 22 4.76 -8.50 20.44
CA VAL A 22 4.04 -7.69 19.44
C VAL A 22 4.92 -7.43 18.22
N LEU A 23 4.52 -7.98 17.07
CA LEU A 23 5.04 -7.56 15.77
C LEU A 23 4.19 -6.41 15.26
N ARG A 24 4.85 -5.31 14.89
CA ARG A 24 4.22 -4.18 14.22
C ARG A 24 4.93 -3.86 12.92
N THR A 25 4.19 -3.26 12.02
CA THR A 25 4.69 -2.85 10.71
C THR A 25 5.12 -1.38 10.77
N GLN A 26 6.07 -1.02 9.91
CA GLN A 26 6.45 0.36 9.65
C GLN A 26 6.64 0.60 8.17
N ASN A 27 6.45 1.86 7.79
CA ASN A 27 6.77 2.38 6.46
C ASN A 27 8.21 2.92 6.47
N PRO A 28 8.99 2.75 5.38
CA PRO A 28 10.28 3.40 5.19
C PRO A 28 10.31 4.91 5.48
N SER A 29 9.21 5.63 5.24
CA SER A 29 9.12 7.09 5.44
C SER A 29 8.81 7.52 6.88
N ASN A 30 8.68 6.60 7.84
CA ASN A 30 8.29 6.96 9.21
C ASN A 30 9.40 7.73 9.95
N PRO A 31 9.12 8.93 10.48
CA PRO A 31 10.08 9.70 11.27
C PRO A 31 10.56 8.92 12.50
N THR A 32 11.85 9.06 12.82
CA THR A 32 12.47 8.34 13.94
C THR A 32 11.78 8.62 15.28
N GLY A 33 11.34 9.84 15.54
CA GLY A 33 10.63 10.18 16.78
C GLY A 33 9.28 9.46 16.95
N HIS A 34 8.63 9.03 15.85
CA HIS A 34 7.43 8.18 15.93
C HIS A 34 7.77 6.73 16.28
N LYS A 35 8.97 6.26 15.93
CA LYS A 35 9.44 4.93 16.30
C LYS A 35 9.62 4.85 17.80
N ASP A 36 10.36 5.80 18.37
CA ASP A 36 10.64 5.88 19.81
C ASP A 36 9.35 5.94 20.63
N LYS A 37 8.46 6.92 20.37
CA LYS A 37 7.18 7.06 21.11
C LYS A 37 6.30 5.81 21.08
N MET A 38 6.36 5.05 19.99
CA MET A 38 5.58 3.82 19.88
C MET A 38 6.24 2.66 20.62
N THR A 39 7.58 2.63 20.68
CA THR A 39 8.33 1.71 21.54
C THR A 39 8.00 1.98 23.01
N ASP A 40 8.00 3.25 23.44
CA ASP A 40 7.61 3.67 24.80
C ASP A 40 6.19 3.21 25.11
N LEU A 41 5.26 3.46 24.19
CA LEU A 41 3.87 3.03 24.38
C LEU A 41 3.76 1.51 24.57
N MET A 42 4.52 0.72 23.81
CA MET A 42 4.46 -0.74 23.91
C MET A 42 5.04 -1.26 25.22
N PHE A 43 6.19 -0.75 25.66
CA PHE A 43 6.84 -1.22 26.88
C PHE A 43 6.32 -0.55 28.16
N ASP A 44 6.13 0.77 28.16
CA ASP A 44 5.76 1.51 29.37
C ASP A 44 4.26 1.41 29.67
N LYS A 45 3.42 1.48 28.63
CA LYS A 45 1.95 1.45 28.80
C LYS A 45 1.36 0.05 28.69
N PHE A 46 1.73 -0.69 27.65
CA PHE A 46 1.19 -2.03 27.39
C PHE A 46 2.02 -3.16 28.03
N ASP A 47 3.21 -2.85 28.56
CA ASP A 47 4.04 -3.78 29.32
C ASP A 47 4.33 -5.09 28.56
N VAL A 48 4.53 -4.97 27.24
CA VAL A 48 4.75 -6.12 26.38
C VAL A 48 6.15 -6.71 26.59
N PRO A 49 6.32 -8.05 26.54
CA PRO A 49 7.61 -8.70 26.76
C PRO A 49 8.65 -8.42 25.67
N ALA A 50 8.21 -8.29 24.42
CA ALA A 50 9.08 -7.96 23.29
C ALA A 50 8.31 -7.32 22.14
N VAL A 51 8.99 -6.46 21.38
CA VAL A 51 8.47 -5.81 20.17
C VAL A 51 9.40 -6.08 19.00
N TYR A 52 8.82 -6.39 17.84
CA TYR A 52 9.54 -6.36 16.57
C TYR A 52 8.87 -5.39 15.61
N VAL A 53 9.68 -4.55 14.96
CA VAL A 53 9.20 -3.56 14.00
C VAL A 53 9.72 -3.90 12.62
N ALA A 54 8.83 -4.46 11.80
CA ALA A 54 9.13 -4.96 10.48
C ALA A 54 8.80 -3.94 9.39
N GLN A 55 9.58 -3.94 8.31
CA GLN A 55 9.26 -3.20 7.09
C GLN A 55 8.10 -3.87 6.36
N ASP A 56 7.06 -3.10 6.05
CA ASP A 56 5.84 -3.62 5.41
C ASP A 56 6.08 -4.28 4.05
N ALA A 57 6.89 -3.65 3.19
CA ALA A 57 7.27 -4.21 1.88
C ALA A 57 8.01 -5.55 2.01
N VAL A 58 8.92 -5.65 2.99
CA VAL A 58 9.65 -6.90 3.25
C VAL A 58 8.66 -8.01 3.64
N LEU A 59 7.73 -7.72 4.54
CA LEU A 59 6.69 -8.69 4.92
C LEU A 59 5.81 -9.09 3.73
N ALA A 60 5.42 -8.15 2.88
CA ALA A 60 4.61 -8.45 1.70
C ALA A 60 5.32 -9.44 0.75
N LEU A 61 6.62 -9.28 0.51
CA LEU A 61 7.41 -10.23 -0.28
C LEU A 61 7.54 -11.60 0.40
N TYR A 62 7.75 -11.63 1.72
CA TYR A 62 7.81 -12.88 2.48
C TYR A 62 6.50 -13.67 2.39
N ALA A 63 5.35 -12.99 2.42
CA ALA A 63 4.05 -13.63 2.21
C ALA A 63 3.93 -14.32 0.84
N PHE A 64 4.67 -13.83 -0.14
CA PHE A 64 4.75 -14.41 -1.49
C PHE A 64 5.91 -15.42 -1.65
N GLY A 65 6.66 -15.72 -0.59
CA GLY A 65 7.78 -16.66 -0.63
C GLY A 65 8.98 -16.13 -1.42
N ARG A 66 9.17 -14.81 -1.47
CA ARG A 66 10.30 -14.13 -2.12
C ARG A 66 11.07 -13.30 -1.09
N SER A 67 12.39 -13.20 -1.26
CA SER A 67 13.26 -12.30 -0.48
C SER A 67 13.78 -11.11 -1.30
N THR A 68 13.66 -11.17 -2.63
CA THR A 68 14.10 -10.13 -3.57
C THR A 68 12.97 -9.78 -4.53
N GLY A 69 12.77 -8.50 -4.77
CA GLY A 69 11.73 -7.97 -5.67
C GLY A 69 11.42 -6.50 -5.40
N VAL A 70 10.45 -5.96 -6.12
CA VAL A 70 9.94 -4.60 -5.91
C VAL A 70 8.50 -4.67 -5.45
N VAL A 71 8.17 -4.05 -4.31
CA VAL A 71 6.80 -3.99 -3.81
C VAL A 71 6.17 -2.68 -4.21
N ILE A 72 5.01 -2.79 -4.87
CA ILE A 72 4.16 -1.67 -5.23
C ILE A 72 3.00 -1.64 -4.25
N ASP A 73 3.12 -0.83 -3.20
CA ASP A 73 2.07 -0.68 -2.20
C ASP A 73 1.24 0.58 -2.49
N SER A 74 0.03 0.39 -3.01
CA SER A 74 -0.94 1.47 -3.20
C SER A 74 -2.04 1.39 -2.15
N GLY A 75 -1.85 2.16 -1.07
CA GLY A 75 -2.73 2.24 0.08
C GLY A 75 -3.76 3.37 -0.03
N MET A 76 -4.35 3.76 1.10
CA MET A 76 -5.36 4.83 1.15
C MET A 76 -4.76 6.21 0.85
N ASN A 77 -3.62 6.57 1.44
CA ASN A 77 -3.11 7.95 1.41
C ASN A 77 -1.98 8.19 0.41
N MET A 78 -1.31 7.12 -0.05
CA MET A 78 -0.10 7.22 -0.85
C MET A 78 0.16 5.89 -1.56
N SER A 79 0.88 5.96 -2.68
CA SER A 79 1.44 4.78 -3.35
C SER A 79 2.97 4.79 -3.24
N ARG A 80 3.56 3.60 -3.06
CA ARG A 80 4.99 3.43 -2.80
C ARG A 80 5.58 2.37 -3.69
N VAL A 81 6.82 2.59 -4.08
CA VAL A 81 7.66 1.63 -4.78
C VAL A 81 8.87 1.33 -3.89
N VAL A 82 8.94 0.11 -3.37
CA VAL A 82 9.97 -0.30 -2.41
C VAL A 82 10.75 -1.49 -2.97
N PRO A 83 11.98 -1.28 -3.48
CA PRO A 83 12.86 -2.36 -3.88
C PRO A 83 13.45 -3.06 -2.64
N VAL A 84 13.50 -4.38 -2.70
CA VAL A 84 14.00 -5.26 -1.64
C VAL A 84 14.95 -6.27 -2.28
N TYR A 85 16.10 -6.46 -1.64
CA TYR A 85 17.12 -7.41 -2.04
C TYR A 85 17.53 -8.27 -0.82
N GLU A 86 17.39 -9.59 -0.94
CA GLU A 86 17.76 -10.56 0.09
C GLU A 86 17.19 -10.25 1.49
N GLY A 87 15.95 -9.75 1.54
CA GLY A 87 15.25 -9.41 2.78
C GLY A 87 15.52 -7.99 3.30
N TYR A 88 16.36 -7.20 2.63
CA TYR A 88 16.65 -5.82 2.97
C TYR A 88 16.03 -4.86 1.95
N HIS A 89 15.20 -3.93 2.41
CA HIS A 89 14.76 -2.83 1.55
C HIS A 89 15.94 -1.92 1.18
N LEU A 90 15.95 -1.34 -0.01
CA LEU A 90 17.00 -0.46 -0.51
C LEU A 90 16.56 1.01 -0.38
N PRO A 91 16.95 1.75 0.67
CA PRO A 91 16.33 3.05 1.00
C PRO A 91 16.56 4.12 -0.06
N HIS A 92 17.75 4.12 -0.69
CA HIS A 92 18.14 5.07 -1.74
C HIS A 92 17.28 4.95 -3.00
N ALA A 93 16.65 3.80 -3.21
CA ALA A 93 15.86 3.48 -4.39
C ALA A 93 14.34 3.52 -4.13
N VAL A 94 13.88 3.87 -2.92
CA VAL A 94 12.45 4.01 -2.62
C VAL A 94 11.88 5.25 -3.31
N ASN A 95 10.74 5.10 -3.98
CA ASN A 95 9.99 6.20 -4.60
C ASN A 95 8.56 6.26 -4.05
N TYR A 96 8.00 7.47 -4.06
CA TYR A 96 6.68 7.79 -3.51
C TYR A 96 5.85 8.53 -4.55
N LEU A 97 4.59 8.14 -4.67
CA LEU A 97 3.56 8.91 -5.37
C LEU A 97 2.56 9.40 -4.31
N ASN A 98 2.41 10.71 -4.16
CA ASN A 98 1.50 11.34 -3.20
C ASN A 98 0.03 11.26 -3.65
N LEU A 99 -0.35 10.13 -4.26
CA LEU A 99 -1.70 9.75 -4.63
C LEU A 99 -1.96 8.33 -4.14
N GLY A 100 -3.07 8.14 -3.43
CA GLY A 100 -3.56 6.85 -2.97
C GLY A 100 -5.05 6.67 -3.28
N GLY A 101 -5.65 5.66 -2.64
CA GLY A 101 -7.05 5.33 -2.80
C GLY A 101 -8.02 6.45 -2.38
N LYS A 102 -7.62 7.34 -1.47
CA LYS A 102 -8.40 8.52 -1.07
C LYS A 102 -8.46 9.53 -2.22
N ASP A 103 -7.34 9.81 -2.87
CA ASP A 103 -7.27 10.76 -3.99
C ASP A 103 -8.06 10.25 -5.19
N VAL A 104 -8.03 8.93 -5.44
CA VAL A 104 -8.90 8.28 -6.44
C VAL A 104 -10.39 8.49 -6.10
N THR A 105 -10.76 8.32 -4.83
CA THR A 105 -12.14 8.55 -4.37
C THR A 105 -12.54 10.02 -4.48
N ASP A 106 -11.67 10.95 -4.08
CA ASP A 106 -11.92 12.40 -4.16
C ASP A 106 -12.09 12.83 -5.63
N HIS A 107 -11.19 12.40 -6.52
CA HIS A 107 -11.30 12.67 -7.94
C HIS A 107 -12.61 12.13 -8.53
N MET A 108 -13.03 10.94 -8.10
CA MET A 108 -14.32 10.36 -8.49
C MET A 108 -15.51 11.23 -8.04
N VAL A 109 -15.47 11.77 -6.81
CA VAL A 109 -16.48 12.73 -6.33
C VAL A 109 -16.52 13.98 -7.22
N GLU A 110 -15.37 14.56 -7.52
CA GLU A 110 -15.27 15.77 -8.36
C GLU A 110 -15.86 15.53 -9.75
N MET A 111 -15.45 14.45 -10.41
CA MET A 111 -15.94 14.07 -11.72
C MET A 111 -17.47 13.92 -11.75
N TYR A 112 -18.03 13.11 -10.84
CA TYR A 112 -19.45 12.82 -10.89
C TYR A 112 -20.32 13.97 -10.36
N THR A 113 -19.77 14.83 -9.51
CA THR A 113 -20.42 16.09 -9.15
C THR A 113 -20.48 17.04 -10.34
N ALA A 114 -19.39 17.17 -11.11
CA ALA A 114 -19.35 18.01 -12.29
C ALA A 114 -20.29 17.52 -13.41
N SER A 115 -20.47 16.21 -13.54
CA SER A 115 -21.41 15.61 -14.51
C SER A 115 -22.89 15.66 -14.10
N GLY A 116 -23.18 16.06 -12.85
CA GLY A 116 -24.54 16.07 -12.30
C GLY A 116 -25.07 14.70 -11.84
N THR A 117 -24.31 13.61 -11.99
CA THR A 117 -24.67 12.27 -11.49
C THR A 117 -24.83 12.26 -9.96
N PHE A 118 -23.97 12.99 -9.25
CA PHE A 118 -24.13 13.27 -7.83
C PHE A 118 -24.38 14.77 -7.64
N THR A 119 -25.28 15.12 -6.75
CA THR A 119 -25.42 16.50 -6.27
C THR A 119 -24.84 16.62 -4.87
N LYS A 120 -24.12 17.70 -4.58
CA LYS A 120 -23.56 17.94 -3.24
C LYS A 120 -24.62 17.93 -2.13
N ASN A 121 -25.89 18.15 -2.48
CA ASN A 121 -27.01 18.15 -1.56
C ASN A 121 -27.57 16.74 -1.26
N MET A 122 -27.12 15.70 -1.97
CA MET A 122 -27.55 14.31 -1.69
C MET A 122 -27.12 13.83 -0.31
N TYR A 123 -26.05 14.39 0.25
CA TYR A 123 -25.54 14.04 1.57
C TYR A 123 -25.19 15.29 2.37
N SER A 124 -25.64 15.34 3.62
CA SER A 124 -25.35 16.44 4.54
C SER A 124 -23.92 16.40 5.09
N ASP A 125 -23.30 15.21 5.12
CA ASP A 125 -21.93 14.99 5.59
C ASP A 125 -21.01 14.56 4.43
N LYS A 126 -19.91 15.30 4.24
CA LYS A 126 -18.86 14.99 3.27
C LYS A 126 -18.23 13.62 3.53
N ASN A 127 -18.09 13.21 4.79
CA ASN A 127 -17.49 11.91 5.13
C ASN A 127 -18.39 10.75 4.70
N GLU A 128 -19.71 10.88 4.84
CA GLU A 128 -20.66 9.89 4.34
C GLU A 128 -20.61 9.77 2.81
N LEU A 129 -20.53 10.91 2.10
CA LEU A 129 -20.33 10.92 0.65
C LEU A 129 -19.04 10.19 0.26
N LEU A 130 -17.92 10.44 0.94
CA LEU A 130 -16.65 9.78 0.65
C LEU A 130 -16.70 8.28 0.91
N LYS A 131 -17.37 7.83 1.99
CA LYS A 131 -17.56 6.39 2.26
C LYS A 131 -18.36 5.72 1.15
N ILE A 132 -19.44 6.35 0.70
CA ILE A 132 -20.26 5.82 -0.40
C ILE A 132 -19.47 5.80 -1.69
N MET A 133 -18.79 6.89 -2.03
CA MET A 133 -17.97 6.95 -3.24
C MET A 133 -16.83 5.93 -3.20
N ASN A 134 -16.24 5.66 -2.04
CA ASN A 134 -15.24 4.60 -1.90
C ASN A 134 -15.83 3.22 -2.23
N ARG A 135 -17.07 2.92 -1.79
CA ARG A 135 -17.77 1.68 -2.17
C ARG A 135 -18.07 1.62 -3.66
N VAL A 136 -18.44 2.75 -4.27
CA VAL A 136 -18.66 2.85 -5.72
C VAL A 136 -17.36 2.59 -6.47
N LYS A 137 -16.24 3.19 -6.05
CA LYS A 137 -14.91 2.94 -6.60
C LYS A 137 -14.57 1.45 -6.56
N GLU A 138 -14.67 0.83 -5.38
CA GLU A 138 -14.35 -0.59 -5.18
C GLU A 138 -15.21 -1.51 -6.06
N ALA A 139 -16.50 -1.17 -6.26
CA ALA A 139 -17.42 -2.00 -7.04
C ALA A 139 -17.38 -1.75 -8.55
N CYS A 140 -17.07 -0.53 -8.99
CA CYS A 140 -17.31 -0.10 -10.37
C CYS A 140 -16.08 0.41 -11.12
N SER A 141 -15.04 0.89 -10.43
CA SER A 141 -13.83 1.39 -11.08
C SER A 141 -12.91 0.25 -11.53
N TYR A 142 -12.05 0.55 -12.49
CA TYR A 142 -11.04 -0.37 -13.04
C TYR A 142 -9.93 0.46 -13.68
N VAL A 143 -8.74 -0.11 -13.80
CA VAL A 143 -7.64 0.51 -14.53
C VAL A 143 -7.75 0.13 -16.01
N SER A 144 -7.86 1.14 -16.87
CA SER A 144 -7.90 0.95 -18.32
C SER A 144 -6.54 0.52 -18.84
N LEU A 145 -6.47 -0.47 -19.75
CA LEU A 145 -5.25 -0.80 -20.48
C LEU A 145 -5.08 0.08 -21.74
N TYR A 146 -6.20 0.39 -22.40
CA TYR A 146 -6.25 1.16 -23.64
C TYR A 146 -7.16 2.38 -23.45
N PHE A 147 -6.59 3.44 -22.86
CA PHE A 147 -7.32 4.65 -22.46
C PHE A 147 -8.19 5.23 -23.59
N ASP A 148 -7.63 5.39 -24.80
CA ASP A 148 -8.33 5.99 -25.93
C ASP A 148 -9.48 5.12 -26.46
N GLU A 149 -9.38 3.81 -26.30
CA GLU A 149 -10.46 2.87 -26.68
C GLU A 149 -11.59 2.94 -25.65
N ASP A 150 -11.25 2.90 -24.35
CA ASP A 150 -12.24 2.99 -23.28
C ASP A 150 -12.95 4.36 -23.27
N MET A 151 -12.28 5.42 -23.72
CA MET A 151 -12.91 6.74 -23.91
C MET A 151 -14.00 6.76 -24.99
N LYS A 152 -13.88 5.89 -26.01
CA LYS A 152 -14.86 5.75 -27.10
C LYS A 152 -16.03 4.85 -26.70
N LYS A 153 -15.85 3.98 -25.70
CA LYS A 153 -16.93 3.13 -25.19
C LYS A 153 -17.98 3.96 -24.45
N ASN A 154 -19.25 3.64 -24.66
CA ASN A 154 -20.38 4.25 -23.94
C ASN A 154 -20.94 3.28 -22.89
N GLU A 155 -20.05 2.54 -22.22
CA GLU A 155 -20.43 1.62 -21.16
C GLU A 155 -20.95 2.37 -19.94
N THR A 156 -22.03 1.87 -19.37
CA THR A 156 -22.67 2.41 -18.17
C THR A 156 -22.74 1.30 -17.13
N LYS A 157 -22.26 1.59 -15.92
CA LYS A 157 -22.37 0.71 -14.76
C LYS A 157 -23.43 1.24 -13.81
N ASN A 158 -24.33 0.36 -13.38
CA ASN A 158 -25.37 0.72 -12.43
C ASN A 158 -24.91 0.36 -11.02
N PHE A 159 -25.14 1.26 -10.06
CA PHE A 159 -24.85 1.02 -8.65
C PHE A 159 -26.04 1.43 -7.79
N VAL A 160 -26.39 0.60 -6.80
CA VAL A 160 -27.50 0.88 -5.88
C VAL A 160 -26.95 1.52 -4.61
N LEU A 161 -27.40 2.73 -4.33
CA LEU A 161 -27.06 3.50 -3.14
C LEU A 161 -27.71 2.91 -1.87
N PRO A 162 -27.21 3.25 -0.67
CA PRO A 162 -27.79 2.77 0.59
C PRO A 162 -29.28 3.13 0.79
N ASP A 163 -29.77 4.20 0.15
CA ASP A 163 -31.18 4.60 0.17
C ASP A 163 -32.04 3.87 -0.86
N GLY A 164 -31.46 2.91 -1.60
CA GLY A 164 -32.11 2.12 -2.64
C GLY A 164 -32.14 2.78 -4.01
N LYS A 165 -31.70 4.04 -4.16
CA LYS A 165 -31.67 4.71 -5.47
C LYS A 165 -30.53 4.15 -6.32
N SER A 166 -30.77 4.01 -7.61
CA SER A 166 -29.74 3.58 -8.56
C SER A 166 -29.08 4.78 -9.23
N ILE A 167 -27.76 4.72 -9.37
CA ILE A 167 -26.97 5.68 -10.13
C ILE A 167 -26.34 5.00 -11.34
N ASN A 168 -26.22 5.76 -12.43
CA ASN A 168 -25.61 5.31 -13.68
C ASN A 168 -24.25 5.99 -13.82
N LEU A 169 -23.19 5.19 -13.84
CA LEU A 169 -21.81 5.62 -13.85
C LEU A 169 -21.20 5.32 -15.21
N LYS A 170 -20.57 6.33 -15.81
CA LYS A 170 -19.84 6.20 -17.07
C LYS A 170 -18.38 6.52 -16.84
N ARG A 171 -17.50 5.87 -17.61
CA ARG A 171 -16.05 6.15 -17.59
C ARG A 171 -15.43 6.05 -16.19
N THR A 172 -15.83 5.03 -15.43
CA THR A 172 -15.33 4.81 -14.06
C THR A 172 -13.82 4.59 -14.00
N PHE A 173 -13.17 4.23 -15.11
CA PHE A 173 -11.71 4.09 -15.18
C PHE A 173 -10.93 5.39 -15.01
N LEU A 174 -11.55 6.54 -15.34
CA LEU A 174 -10.91 7.84 -15.20
C LEU A 174 -10.54 8.15 -13.75
N SER A 175 -11.29 7.63 -12.78
CA SER A 175 -10.98 7.85 -11.36
C SER A 175 -9.58 7.34 -11.00
N SER A 176 -9.20 6.17 -11.52
CA SER A 176 -7.91 5.53 -11.26
C SER A 176 -6.80 5.95 -12.22
N GLU A 177 -7.14 6.62 -13.33
CA GLU A 177 -6.13 7.09 -14.29
C GLU A 177 -5.15 8.07 -13.64
N ILE A 178 -5.53 8.77 -12.57
CA ILE A 178 -4.65 9.69 -11.84
C ILE A 178 -3.36 9.03 -11.30
N LEU A 179 -3.35 7.70 -11.12
CA LEU A 179 -2.14 6.96 -10.71
C LEU A 179 -1.15 6.79 -11.86
N PHE A 180 -1.64 6.85 -13.10
CA PHE A 180 -0.89 6.66 -14.34
C PHE A 180 -0.69 7.99 -15.10
N LYS A 181 -1.55 8.99 -14.84
CA LYS A 181 -1.48 10.37 -15.33
C LYS A 181 -1.77 11.34 -14.18
N PRO A 182 -0.82 11.55 -13.25
CA PRO A 182 -1.01 12.41 -12.08
C PRO A 182 -1.41 13.86 -12.42
N SER A 183 -1.06 14.33 -13.62
CA SER A 183 -1.43 15.66 -14.13
C SER A 183 -2.95 15.91 -14.21
N PHE A 184 -3.78 14.86 -14.24
CA PHE A 184 -5.25 14.99 -14.24
C PHE A 184 -5.80 15.64 -12.97
N VAL A 185 -5.05 15.59 -11.88
CA VAL A 185 -5.37 16.24 -10.60
C VAL A 185 -4.35 17.33 -10.23
N GLY A 186 -3.59 17.82 -11.21
CA GLY A 186 -2.56 18.84 -10.99
C GLY A 186 -1.35 18.34 -10.20
N CYS A 187 -1.15 17.03 -10.08
CA CYS A 187 0.05 16.46 -9.47
C CYS A 187 1.17 16.40 -10.53
N GLU A 188 2.29 17.07 -10.26
CA GLU A 188 3.46 17.12 -11.16
C GLU A 188 4.44 15.94 -10.97
N GLN A 189 4.06 14.91 -10.20
CA GLN A 189 4.89 13.72 -10.03
C GLN A 189 4.77 12.77 -11.24
N HIS A 190 5.81 11.96 -11.41
CA HIS A 190 5.81 10.84 -12.34
C HIS A 190 4.69 9.83 -12.06
N SER A 191 4.27 9.12 -13.10
CA SER A 191 3.29 8.05 -12.98
C SER A 191 3.81 6.90 -12.11
N LEU A 192 2.91 6.06 -11.61
CA LEU A 192 3.33 4.90 -10.82
C LEU A 192 4.29 3.99 -11.62
N SER A 193 4.04 3.77 -12.91
CA SER A 193 4.90 2.95 -13.78
C SER A 193 6.29 3.56 -13.99
N GLU A 194 6.36 4.88 -14.18
CA GLU A 194 7.62 5.62 -14.27
C GLU A 194 8.41 5.54 -12.96
N LEU A 195 7.73 5.65 -11.81
CA LEU A 195 8.38 5.52 -10.50
C LEU A 195 8.90 4.11 -10.23
N ILE A 196 8.29 3.08 -10.80
CA ILE A 196 8.78 1.69 -10.76
C ILE A 196 10.09 1.57 -11.51
N GLN A 197 10.11 2.01 -12.77
CA GLN A 197 11.32 1.98 -13.58
C GLN A 197 12.43 2.82 -12.92
N ALA A 198 12.11 4.02 -12.45
CA ALA A 198 13.08 4.91 -11.80
C ALA A 198 13.60 4.34 -10.46
N SER A 199 12.81 3.52 -9.77
CA SER A 199 13.24 2.83 -8.55
C SER A 199 14.24 1.73 -8.88
N ILE A 200 13.92 0.90 -9.87
CA ILE A 200 14.80 -0.20 -10.31
C ILE A 200 16.11 0.37 -10.91
N ALA A 201 16.03 1.46 -11.67
CA ALA A 201 17.18 2.12 -12.27
C ALA A 201 18.17 2.72 -11.25
N LYS A 202 17.74 2.97 -10.01
CA LYS A 202 18.62 3.41 -8.91
C LYS A 202 19.39 2.27 -8.23
N CYS A 203 19.06 1.01 -8.55
CA CYS A 203 19.70 -0.17 -7.99
C CYS A 203 20.89 -0.62 -8.88
N ASP A 204 21.73 -1.52 -8.37
CA ASP A 204 22.86 -2.07 -9.14
C ASP A 204 22.37 -2.92 -10.33
N SER A 205 23.11 -2.88 -11.45
CA SER A 205 22.78 -3.61 -12.69
C SER A 205 22.54 -5.11 -12.46
N ASP A 206 23.32 -5.70 -11.56
CA ASP A 206 23.31 -7.13 -11.27
C ASP A 206 22.00 -7.56 -10.59
N VAL A 207 21.30 -6.63 -9.92
CA VAL A 207 20.03 -6.91 -9.25
C VAL A 207 18.81 -6.54 -10.10
N MET A 208 18.96 -5.62 -11.07
CA MET A 208 17.83 -5.08 -11.85
C MET A 208 16.97 -6.17 -12.51
N LYS A 209 17.58 -7.19 -13.13
CA LYS A 209 16.85 -8.28 -13.77
C LYS A 209 15.99 -9.08 -12.76
N ASN A 210 16.50 -9.29 -11.55
CA ASN A 210 15.77 -9.95 -10.48
C ASN A 210 14.62 -9.07 -9.96
N LEU A 211 14.83 -7.75 -9.89
CA LEU A 211 13.80 -6.79 -9.49
C LEU A 211 12.66 -6.73 -10.52
N TYR A 212 12.96 -6.62 -11.81
CA TYR A 212 11.95 -6.62 -12.87
C TYR A 212 11.12 -7.92 -12.91
N SER A 213 11.75 -9.07 -12.66
CA SER A 213 11.06 -10.36 -12.66
C SER A 213 10.23 -10.65 -11.39
N ASN A 214 10.29 -9.74 -10.40
CA ASN A 214 9.60 -9.90 -9.12
C ASN A 214 8.95 -8.58 -8.67
N ILE A 215 8.08 -8.02 -9.50
CA ILE A 215 7.26 -6.86 -9.11
C ILE A 215 5.99 -7.38 -8.41
N LEU A 216 5.86 -7.13 -7.12
CA LEU A 216 4.72 -7.57 -6.31
C LEU A 216 3.76 -6.41 -6.06
N LEU A 217 2.48 -6.61 -6.34
CA LEU A 217 1.42 -5.67 -5.97
C LEU A 217 0.94 -5.92 -4.54
N ALA A 218 0.82 -4.85 -3.76
CA ALA A 218 0.29 -4.84 -2.40
C ALA A 218 -0.62 -3.63 -2.16
N GLY A 219 -1.48 -3.71 -1.14
CA GLY A 219 -2.35 -2.59 -0.77
C GLY A 219 -3.69 -2.55 -1.54
N GLY A 220 -4.70 -1.94 -0.92
CA GLY A 220 -6.09 -2.06 -1.36
C GLY A 220 -6.38 -1.47 -2.73
N ASN A 221 -5.68 -0.42 -3.16
CA ASN A 221 -5.94 0.22 -4.46
C ASN A 221 -5.47 -0.65 -5.64
N THR A 222 -4.51 -1.55 -5.40
CA THR A 222 -4.05 -2.53 -6.40
C THR A 222 -5.08 -3.64 -6.67
N LEU A 223 -6.19 -3.67 -5.91
CA LEU A 223 -7.33 -4.57 -6.16
C LEU A 223 -8.19 -4.16 -7.35
N LEU A 224 -8.02 -2.93 -7.86
CA LEU A 224 -8.75 -2.47 -9.04
C LEU A 224 -8.48 -3.41 -10.23
N PRO A 225 -9.52 -3.89 -10.94
CA PRO A 225 -9.34 -4.72 -12.11
C PRO A 225 -8.47 -4.03 -13.16
N GLY A 226 -7.56 -4.74 -13.83
CA GLY A 226 -6.65 -4.17 -14.83
C GLY A 226 -5.38 -3.52 -14.29
N PHE A 227 -5.25 -3.37 -12.95
CA PHE A 227 -4.10 -2.68 -12.35
C PHE A 227 -2.78 -3.39 -12.67
N GLY A 228 -2.73 -4.72 -12.52
CA GLY A 228 -1.52 -5.48 -12.78
C GLY A 228 -1.16 -5.54 -14.25
N GLU A 229 -2.15 -5.67 -15.12
CA GLU A 229 -1.99 -5.68 -16.58
C GLU A 229 -1.46 -4.35 -17.09
N ARG A 230 -1.96 -3.22 -16.57
CA ARG A 230 -1.46 -1.88 -16.91
C ARG A 230 -0.01 -1.69 -16.49
N ILE A 231 0.33 -2.03 -15.24
CA ILE A 231 1.72 -1.94 -14.74
C ILE A 231 2.64 -2.87 -15.55
N GLN A 232 2.21 -4.11 -15.82
CA GLN A 232 2.97 -5.08 -16.61
C GLN A 232 3.30 -4.53 -18.00
N SER A 233 2.31 -3.93 -18.67
CA SER A 233 2.46 -3.35 -20.01
C SER A 233 3.37 -2.12 -20.01
N GLU A 234 3.08 -1.14 -19.15
CA GLU A 234 3.84 0.12 -19.11
C GLU A 234 5.28 -0.09 -18.64
N VAL A 235 5.50 -0.87 -17.57
CA VAL A 235 6.85 -1.15 -17.07
C VAL A 235 7.64 -1.98 -18.09
N LYS A 236 7.01 -2.93 -18.79
CA LYS A 236 7.66 -3.65 -19.90
C LYS A 236 8.15 -2.71 -20.99
N SER A 237 7.32 -1.73 -21.37
CA SER A 237 7.71 -0.71 -22.35
C SER A 237 8.83 0.19 -21.83
N LEU A 238 8.76 0.63 -20.58
CA LEU A 238 9.75 1.53 -19.96
C LEU A 238 11.10 0.83 -19.70
N ALA A 239 11.09 -0.47 -19.47
CA ALA A 239 12.27 -1.29 -19.24
C ALA A 239 13.12 -1.52 -20.50
N GLY A 240 12.58 -1.23 -21.68
CA GLY A 240 13.27 -1.34 -22.97
C GLY A 240 13.64 -2.77 -23.35
N GLU A 241 14.52 -2.92 -24.34
CA GLU A 241 14.95 -4.23 -24.87
C GLU A 241 15.77 -5.03 -23.86
N ASP A 242 16.54 -4.35 -22.99
CA ASP A 242 17.43 -4.99 -22.02
C ASP A 242 16.68 -5.80 -20.96
N TYR A 243 15.55 -5.27 -20.48
CA TYR A 243 14.82 -5.83 -19.34
C TYR A 243 13.34 -6.07 -19.59
N GLY A 244 12.75 -5.59 -20.69
CA GLY A 244 11.32 -5.69 -20.97
C GLY A 244 10.77 -7.12 -20.90
N GLU A 245 11.49 -8.10 -21.44
CA GLU A 245 11.09 -9.51 -21.36
C GLU A 245 11.26 -10.14 -19.96
N SER A 246 12.02 -9.49 -19.08
CA SER A 246 12.17 -9.93 -17.69
C SER A 246 11.04 -9.42 -16.80
N VAL A 247 10.27 -8.42 -17.22
CA VAL A 247 9.21 -7.81 -16.40
C VAL A 247 8.13 -8.84 -16.07
N LYS A 248 7.89 -9.08 -14.78
CA LYS A 248 6.79 -9.92 -14.29
C LYS A 248 6.14 -9.29 -13.08
N VAL A 249 4.84 -9.02 -13.21
CA VAL A 249 3.99 -8.48 -12.16
C VAL A 249 3.21 -9.62 -11.50
N HIS A 250 3.31 -9.70 -10.18
CA HIS A 250 2.64 -10.68 -9.34
C HIS A 250 1.54 -9.99 -8.54
N ALA A 251 0.30 -10.48 -8.67
CA ALA A 251 -0.87 -9.90 -8.01
C ALA A 251 -1.66 -10.99 -7.25
N PRO A 252 -1.18 -11.46 -6.08
CA PRO A 252 -1.91 -12.43 -5.27
C PRO A 252 -3.33 -11.94 -4.93
N SER A 253 -4.31 -12.85 -4.79
CA SER A 253 -5.71 -12.49 -4.47
C SER A 253 -5.79 -11.76 -3.13
N GLU A 254 -5.07 -12.26 -2.12
CA GLU A 254 -5.05 -11.72 -0.75
C GLU A 254 -4.06 -10.56 -0.56
N ARG A 255 -3.66 -9.87 -1.65
CA ARG A 255 -2.61 -8.85 -1.61
C ARG A 255 -2.89 -7.63 -0.71
N HIS A 256 -4.15 -7.41 -0.36
CA HIS A 256 -4.56 -6.41 0.63
C HIS A 256 -4.22 -6.82 2.07
N HIS A 257 -3.98 -8.11 2.32
CA HIS A 257 -3.54 -8.67 3.58
C HIS A 257 -2.09 -9.20 3.55
N SER A 258 -1.36 -9.10 2.43
CA SER A 258 0.01 -9.63 2.28
C SER A 258 0.95 -9.20 3.40
N VAL A 259 0.92 -7.93 3.82
CA VAL A 259 1.76 -7.45 4.92
C VAL A 259 1.45 -8.18 6.22
N TRP A 260 0.17 -8.41 6.52
CA TRP A 260 -0.27 -9.09 7.74
C TRP A 260 0.08 -10.58 7.69
N VAL A 261 -0.15 -11.25 6.55
CA VAL A 261 0.24 -12.65 6.33
C VAL A 261 1.75 -12.82 6.48
N GLY A 262 2.54 -11.92 5.90
CA GLY A 262 4.00 -11.92 6.04
C GLY A 262 4.46 -11.73 7.49
N GLY A 263 3.80 -10.83 8.22
CA GLY A 263 4.05 -10.65 9.65
C GLY A 263 3.73 -11.90 10.47
N SER A 264 2.59 -12.55 10.19
CA SER A 264 2.21 -13.82 10.81
C SER A 264 3.28 -14.89 10.56
N MET A 265 3.70 -15.09 9.32
CA MET A 265 4.78 -16.04 8.98
C MET A 265 6.08 -15.68 9.71
N MET A 266 6.52 -14.43 9.62
CA MET A 266 7.79 -13.98 10.20
C MET A 266 7.84 -14.13 11.72
N SER A 267 6.72 -13.87 12.41
CA SER A 267 6.63 -14.01 13.87
C SER A 267 6.78 -15.44 14.38
N THR A 268 6.57 -16.45 13.53
CA THR A 268 6.71 -17.86 13.90
C THR A 268 8.10 -18.44 13.65
N LEU A 269 8.97 -17.73 12.92
CA LEU A 269 10.29 -18.22 12.55
C LEU A 269 11.29 -18.08 13.71
N SER A 270 11.82 -19.21 14.18
CA SER A 270 12.82 -19.25 15.25
C SER A 270 14.11 -18.50 14.90
N SER A 271 14.48 -18.47 13.62
CA SER A 271 15.64 -17.74 13.10
C SER A 271 15.54 -16.23 13.31
N HIS A 272 14.33 -15.68 13.48
CA HIS A 272 14.10 -14.24 13.59
C HIS A 272 14.03 -13.74 15.05
N LYS A 273 14.21 -14.63 16.04
CA LYS A 273 14.16 -14.25 17.47
C LYS A 273 15.12 -13.12 17.85
N HIS A 274 16.29 -13.06 17.20
CA HIS A 274 17.31 -12.04 17.47
C HIS A 274 16.88 -10.61 17.04
N LEU A 275 15.91 -10.49 16.14
CA LEU A 275 15.39 -9.20 15.65
C LEU A 275 14.42 -8.54 16.63
N TRP A 276 13.86 -9.30 17.58
CA TRP A 276 12.96 -8.78 18.59
C TRP A 276 13.73 -7.92 19.60
N ILE A 277 13.13 -6.81 19.99
CA ILE A 277 13.59 -5.97 21.08
C ILE A 277 12.88 -6.48 22.33
N THR A 278 13.63 -6.96 23.29
CA THR A 278 13.08 -7.41 24.59
C THR A 278 12.90 -6.23 25.53
N LYS A 279 12.02 -6.40 26.52
CA LYS A 279 11.83 -5.39 27.57
C LYS A 279 13.14 -5.06 28.30
N ALA A 280 13.98 -6.06 28.57
CA ALA A 280 15.29 -5.87 29.19
C ALA A 280 16.23 -5.01 28.34
N GLU A 281 16.32 -5.26 27.03
CA GLU A 281 17.11 -4.43 26.10
C GLU A 281 16.59 -2.98 26.05
N TYR A 282 15.26 -2.80 26.11
CA TYR A 282 14.64 -1.48 26.17
C TYR A 282 14.93 -0.76 27.49
N GLU A 283 14.86 -1.43 28.65
CA GLU A 283 15.18 -0.84 29.95
C GLU A 283 16.66 -0.39 30.04
N GLU A 284 17.57 -1.10 29.36
CA GLU A 284 18.99 -0.76 29.32
C GLU A 284 19.31 0.39 28.36
N CYS A 285 18.78 0.34 27.13
CA CYS A 285 19.15 1.26 26.05
C CYS A 285 18.13 2.38 25.80
N GLY A 286 17.00 2.34 26.49
CA GLY A 286 15.85 3.19 26.25
C GLY A 286 15.25 3.02 24.84
N PRO A 287 14.45 3.99 24.40
CA PRO A 287 13.70 3.92 23.14
C PRO A 287 14.60 3.83 21.90
N SER A 288 15.84 4.32 22.03
CA SER A 288 16.83 4.36 20.96
C SER A 288 17.23 2.98 20.41
N ILE A 289 17.00 1.90 21.18
CA ILE A 289 17.30 0.52 20.77
C ILE A 289 16.62 0.15 19.44
N ILE A 290 15.41 0.70 19.19
CA ILE A 290 14.69 0.45 17.95
C ILE A 290 15.47 0.91 16.73
N ARG A 291 16.28 1.95 16.86
CA ARG A 291 17.08 2.49 15.77
C ARG A 291 18.23 1.54 15.43
N ARG A 292 18.78 0.83 16.42
CA ARG A 292 19.87 -0.14 16.18
C ARG A 292 19.36 -1.42 15.50
N LYS A 293 18.15 -1.88 15.83
CA LYS A 293 17.57 -3.13 15.28
C LYS A 293 16.71 -2.96 14.03
N THR A 294 16.40 -1.74 13.61
CA THR A 294 15.55 -1.48 12.42
C THR A 294 16.25 -0.77 11.26
N LEU A 295 17.59 -0.66 11.33
CA LEU A 295 18.46 -0.21 10.24
C LEU A 295 18.65 -1.32 9.21
#